data_AF-A0A1S7DSS7-F1
#
_entry.id   AF-A0A1S7DSS7-F1
#
_cell.length_a   1.000
_cell.length_b   1.000
_cell.length_c   1.000
_cell.angle_alpha   90.00
_cell.angle_beta   90.00
_cell.angle_gamma   90.00
#
_symmetry.space_group_name_H-M   'P 1'
#
loop_
_entity.id
_entity.type
_entity.pdbx_description
1 polymer ?
#
loop_
_entity_poly.entity_id
_entity_poly.type
_entity_poly.pdbx_seq_one_letter_code
_entity_poly.pdbx_strand_id
1 'polypeptide(L)'
;MIDNNSNNNDSTDNRISDSFRPKTWDESITKDSWMVFKVMAELVNGYESMVKLGPCVSIFGSARLKEDDPYYQMTVDIAKKITELGFGVITGGGPGIMEAGNRGAFESNGKSIGLNIELPFEQHFNPYISKDYNMTFDYFFVRKVTRCAF
;
A
#
# COMPACT_ATOMS: atom_id res chain seq x y z
N MET A 1 22.02 -47.49 40.37
CA MET A 1 20.83 -48.07 39.73
C MET A 1 19.80 -46.94 39.68
N ILE A 2 19.90 -46.04 38.69
CA ILE A 2 19.06 -45.95 37.46
C ILE A 2 17.57 -45.91 37.87
N ASP A 3 16.82 -44.81 37.75
CA ASP A 3 16.13 -44.33 36.53
C ASP A 3 15.81 -42.82 36.64
N ASN A 4 16.35 -41.97 35.76
CA ASN A 4 15.85 -41.54 34.45
C ASN A 4 14.67 -40.53 34.49
N ASN A 5 15.12 -39.27 34.52
CA ASN A 5 14.50 -38.07 33.96
C ASN A 5 13.88 -38.32 32.57
N SER A 6 12.55 -38.27 32.46
CA SER A 6 11.80 -38.06 31.21
C SER A 6 10.36 -37.75 31.57
N ASN A 7 9.91 -36.50 31.40
CA ASN A 7 8.50 -36.13 31.12
C ASN A 7 8.37 -34.60 31.02
N ASN A 8 9.05 -33.97 30.06
CA ASN A 8 8.78 -32.57 29.70
C ASN A 8 9.15 -32.19 28.25
N ASN A 9 9.31 -33.16 27.33
CA ASN A 9 9.75 -32.89 25.95
C ASN A 9 8.72 -33.25 24.85
N ASP A 10 7.52 -33.74 25.20
CA ASP A 10 6.59 -34.26 24.18
C ASP A 10 5.70 -33.20 23.51
N SER A 11 5.67 -31.97 24.04
CA SER A 11 4.84 -30.87 23.48
C SER A 11 5.63 -29.92 22.58
N THR A 12 6.96 -29.86 22.74
CA THR A 12 7.86 -29.01 21.95
C THR A 12 8.34 -29.71 20.68
N ASP A 13 8.50 -31.03 20.69
CA ASP A 13 9.01 -31.81 19.55
C ASP A 13 7.98 -31.89 18.41
N ASN A 14 6.69 -32.00 18.76
CA ASN A 14 5.58 -32.04 17.79
C ASN A 14 5.37 -30.73 17.02
N ARG A 15 5.80 -29.58 17.54
CA ARG A 15 5.70 -28.29 16.82
C ARG A 15 6.83 -28.10 15.83
N ILE A 16 7.98 -28.70 16.12
CA ILE A 16 9.17 -28.62 15.28
C ILE A 16 8.99 -29.56 14.08
N SER A 17 8.46 -30.78 14.28
CA SER A 17 8.21 -31.73 13.19
C SER A 17 7.17 -31.26 12.16
N ASP A 18 6.11 -30.56 12.58
CA ASP A 18 5.11 -30.00 11.66
C ASP A 18 5.63 -28.83 10.81
N SER A 19 6.68 -28.13 11.26
CA SER A 19 7.33 -27.06 10.50
C SER A 19 8.26 -27.56 9.37
N PHE A 20 8.64 -28.84 9.41
CA PHE A 20 9.54 -29.47 8.44
C PHE A 20 8.84 -30.41 7.44
N ARG A 21 7.50 -30.48 7.43
CA ARG A 21 6.80 -31.21 6.36
C ARG A 21 7.06 -30.49 5.02
N PRO A 22 7.68 -31.15 4.02
CA PRO A 22 7.77 -30.56 2.70
C PRO A 22 6.35 -30.33 2.22
N LYS A 23 5.97 -29.06 2.02
CA LYS A 23 4.67 -28.72 1.45
C LYS A 23 4.57 -29.46 0.12
N THR A 24 3.52 -30.26 -0.03
CA THR A 24 3.25 -31.03 -1.23
C THR A 24 3.21 -30.06 -2.42
N TRP A 25 3.98 -30.34 -3.47
CA TRP A 25 4.16 -29.45 -4.63
C TRP A 25 2.83 -28.92 -5.21
N ASP A 26 1.76 -29.69 -5.11
CA ASP A 26 0.41 -29.37 -5.62
C ASP A 26 -0.28 -28.22 -4.84
N GLU A 27 -0.09 -28.15 -3.51
CA GLU A 27 -0.66 -27.08 -2.68
C GLU A 27 0.11 -25.77 -2.83
N SER A 28 1.44 -25.84 -3.03
CA SER A 28 2.24 -24.65 -3.38
C SER A 28 1.87 -24.12 -4.77
N ILE A 29 1.77 -24.98 -5.78
CA ILE A 29 1.46 -24.57 -7.17
C ILE A 29 0.06 -23.95 -7.28
N THR A 30 -0.93 -24.51 -6.58
CA THR A 30 -2.31 -23.97 -6.60
C THR A 30 -2.40 -22.61 -5.90
N LYS A 31 -1.70 -22.45 -4.77
CA LYS A 31 -1.64 -21.17 -4.05
C LYS A 31 -0.89 -20.10 -4.86
N ASP A 32 0.21 -20.49 -5.50
CA ASP A 32 1.01 -19.61 -6.34
C ASP A 32 0.26 -19.19 -7.61
N SER A 33 -0.51 -20.10 -8.22
CA SER A 33 -1.35 -19.79 -9.38
C SER A 33 -2.45 -18.79 -9.04
N TRP A 34 -3.14 -18.96 -7.90
CA TRP A 34 -4.15 -18.01 -7.44
C TRP A 34 -3.56 -16.63 -7.12
N MET A 35 -2.35 -16.60 -6.55
CA MET A 35 -1.64 -15.35 -6.32
C MET A 35 -1.33 -14.61 -7.63
N VAL A 36 -0.87 -15.32 -8.67
CA VAL A 36 -0.63 -14.71 -9.99
C VAL A 36 -1.90 -14.10 -10.57
N PHE A 37 -3.05 -14.78 -10.48
CA PHE A 37 -4.32 -14.23 -10.94
C PHE A 37 -4.73 -12.98 -10.16
N LYS A 38 -4.58 -12.99 -8.83
CA LYS A 38 -4.84 -11.80 -8.00
C LYS A 38 -3.95 -10.61 -8.41
N VAL A 39 -2.66 -10.86 -8.60
CA VAL A 39 -1.69 -9.83 -9.03
C VAL A 39 -2.08 -9.24 -10.38
N MET A 40 -2.45 -10.10 -11.34
CA MET A 40 -2.90 -9.64 -12.65
C MET A 40 -4.19 -8.82 -12.54
N ALA A 41 -5.16 -9.25 -11.72
CA ALA A 41 -6.39 -8.50 -11.50
C ALA A 41 -6.12 -7.11 -10.89
N GLU A 42 -5.25 -7.00 -9.89
CA GLU A 42 -4.87 -5.71 -9.31
C GLU A 42 -4.16 -4.80 -10.31
N LEU A 43 -3.28 -5.36 -11.15
CA LEU A 43 -2.57 -4.59 -12.16
C LEU A 43 -3.52 -4.04 -13.23
N VAL A 44 -4.47 -4.86 -13.68
CA VAL A 44 -5.51 -4.45 -14.65
C VAL A 44 -6.40 -3.37 -14.03
N ASN A 45 -6.89 -3.56 -12.81
CA ASN A 45 -7.71 -2.57 -12.11
C ASN A 45 -6.96 -1.24 -11.89
N GLY A 46 -5.67 -1.32 -11.57
CA GLY A 46 -4.79 -0.15 -11.44
C GLY A 46 -4.67 0.59 -12.78
N TYR A 47 -4.41 -0.13 -13.86
CA TYR A 47 -4.29 0.43 -15.20
C TYR A 47 -5.58 1.12 -15.67
N GLU A 48 -6.74 0.45 -15.56
CA GLU A 48 -8.02 1.02 -15.99
C GLU A 48 -8.36 2.32 -15.27
N SER A 49 -8.10 2.36 -13.96
CA SER A 49 -8.35 3.54 -13.14
C SER A 49 -7.42 4.70 -13.51
N MET A 50 -6.14 4.43 -13.78
CA MET A 50 -5.18 5.45 -14.18
C MET A 50 -5.44 6.03 -15.56
N VAL A 51 -5.85 5.20 -16.53
CA VAL A 51 -6.24 5.67 -17.88
C VAL A 51 -7.39 6.67 -17.82
N LYS A 52 -8.35 6.50 -16.90
CA LYS A 52 -9.47 7.44 -16.71
C LYS A 52 -9.06 8.76 -16.07
N LEU A 53 -7.95 8.76 -15.33
CA LEU A 53 -7.50 9.91 -14.57
C LEU A 53 -6.77 10.95 -15.42
N GLY A 54 -5.98 10.49 -16.40
CA GLY A 54 -5.18 11.37 -17.24
C GLY A 54 -3.80 11.66 -16.61
N PRO A 55 -3.14 12.76 -17.01
CA PRO A 55 -1.76 13.02 -16.56
C PRO A 55 -1.74 13.30 -15.05
N CYS A 56 -0.87 12.58 -14.34
CA CYS A 56 -0.76 12.65 -12.88
C CYS A 56 0.68 12.91 -12.44
N VAL A 57 0.84 13.38 -11.21
CA VAL A 57 2.13 13.58 -10.56
C VAL A 57 2.14 12.83 -9.25
N SER A 58 3.12 11.93 -9.09
CA SER A 58 3.33 11.19 -7.86
C SER A 58 4.17 12.00 -6.86
N ILE A 59 3.61 12.31 -5.69
CA ILE A 59 4.30 13.00 -4.60
C ILE A 59 4.70 11.98 -3.52
N PHE A 60 5.96 12.05 -3.11
CA PHE A 60 6.53 11.24 -2.05
C PHE A 60 7.11 12.14 -0.96
N GLY A 61 7.02 11.66 0.28
CA GLY A 61 7.65 12.34 1.40
C GLY A 61 7.51 11.56 2.68
N SER A 62 8.03 12.15 3.75
CA SER A 62 7.99 11.53 5.07
C SER A 62 6.56 11.54 5.63
N ALA A 63 6.19 10.40 6.21
CA ALA A 63 4.89 10.19 6.86
C ALA A 63 4.80 10.84 8.25
N ARG A 64 5.91 11.37 8.78
CA ARG A 64 6.02 11.80 10.19
C ARG A 64 5.96 13.32 10.37
N LEU A 65 5.96 14.08 9.27
CA LEU A 65 5.88 15.54 9.36
C LEU A 65 4.50 15.98 9.81
N LYS A 66 4.47 17.03 10.63
CA LYS A 66 3.24 17.66 11.11
C LYS A 66 2.88 18.85 10.23
N GLU A 67 1.64 19.31 10.33
CA GLU A 67 1.10 20.42 9.52
C GLU A 67 1.86 21.76 9.69
N ASP A 68 2.52 21.93 10.84
CA ASP A 68 3.26 23.15 11.21
C ASP A 68 4.68 23.20 10.61
N ASP A 69 5.12 22.12 9.96
CA ASP A 69 6.42 22.06 9.32
C ASP A 69 6.41 22.87 7.99
N PRO A 70 7.41 23.72 7.71
CA PRO A 70 7.52 24.43 6.44
C PRO A 70 7.40 23.53 5.20
N TYR A 71 7.91 22.29 5.27
CA TYR A 71 7.83 21.34 4.17
C TYR A 71 6.40 20.85 3.91
N TYR A 72 5.55 20.81 4.94
CA TYR A 72 4.14 20.45 4.80
C TYR A 72 3.42 21.51 3.97
N GLN A 73 3.52 22.79 4.37
CA GLN A 73 2.89 23.90 3.67
C GLN A 73 3.40 24.05 2.23
N MET A 74 4.71 23.89 2.03
CA MET A 74 5.31 23.91 0.69
C MET A 74 4.73 22.81 -0.21
N THR A 75 4.46 21.63 0.35
CA THR A 75 3.85 20.53 -0.42
C THR A 75 2.41 20.85 -0.79
N VAL A 76 1.63 21.45 0.12
CA VAL A 76 0.25 21.89 -0.18
C VAL A 76 0.25 22.87 -1.35
N ASP A 77 1.13 23.88 -1.32
CA ASP A 77 1.24 24.89 -2.38
C ASP A 77 1.67 24.29 -3.72
N ILE A 78 2.60 23.33 -3.71
CA ILE A 78 3.04 22.63 -4.91
C ILE A 78 1.90 21.79 -5.50
N ALA A 79 1.23 21.00 -4.67
CA ALA A 79 0.11 20.18 -5.09
C ALA A 79 -1.02 21.04 -5.68
N LYS A 80 -1.34 22.17 -5.04
CA LYS A 80 -2.33 23.14 -5.50
C LYS A 80 -2.04 23.61 -6.93
N LYS A 81 -0.80 24.04 -7.19
CA LYS A 81 -0.34 24.52 -8.51
C LYS A 81 -0.36 23.43 -9.56
N ILE A 82 0.06 22.21 -9.21
CA ILE A 82 0.02 21.05 -10.12
C ILE A 82 -1.43 20.77 -10.53
N THR A 83 -2.34 20.82 -9.58
CA THR A 83 -3.77 20.59 -9.83
C THR A 83 -4.41 21.70 -10.65
N GLU A 84 -4.05 22.96 -10.43
CA GLU A 84 -4.48 24.09 -11.27
C GLU A 84 -4.04 23.97 -12.73
N LEU A 85 -2.90 23.30 -12.98
CA LEU A 85 -2.42 22.99 -14.33
C LEU A 85 -3.17 21.81 -14.99
N GLY A 86 -4.12 21.20 -14.28
CA GLY A 86 -4.94 20.09 -14.78
C GLY A 86 -4.35 18.70 -14.55
N PHE A 87 -3.29 18.58 -13.74
CA PHE A 87 -2.70 17.29 -13.38
C PHE A 87 -3.36 16.72 -12.11
N GLY A 88 -3.53 15.40 -12.08
CA GLY A 88 -3.89 14.68 -10.86
C GLY A 88 -2.71 14.55 -9.90
N VAL A 89 -2.96 14.41 -8.61
CA VAL A 89 -1.92 14.13 -7.61
C VAL A 89 -2.08 12.71 -7.09
N ILE A 90 -1.01 11.92 -7.15
CA ILE A 90 -0.93 10.56 -6.63
C ILE A 90 -0.10 10.56 -5.36
N THR A 91 -0.65 9.99 -4.28
CA THR A 91 0.08 9.78 -3.03
C THR A 91 -0.05 8.36 -2.51
N GLY A 92 0.73 8.05 -1.47
CA GLY A 92 0.64 6.77 -0.78
C GLY A 92 -0.49 6.68 0.24
N GLY A 93 -1.30 7.72 0.43
CA GLY A 93 -2.43 7.71 1.38
C GLY A 93 -2.06 7.72 2.87
N GLY A 94 -0.78 7.82 3.22
CA GLY A 94 -0.33 7.94 4.62
C GLY A 94 -0.30 9.38 5.14
N PRO A 95 0.01 9.58 6.43
CA PRO A 95 0.06 10.91 7.05
C PRO A 95 1.22 11.78 6.53
N GLY A 96 1.30 13.03 7.00
CA GLY A 96 2.43 13.93 6.75
C GLY A 96 2.45 14.52 5.34
N ILE A 97 3.56 14.41 4.62
CA ILE A 97 3.68 15.03 3.28
C ILE A 97 2.70 14.43 2.27
N MET A 98 2.37 13.14 2.41
CA MET A 98 1.34 12.50 1.59
C MET A 98 -0.06 13.08 1.86
N GLU A 99 -0.33 13.50 3.08
CA GLU A 99 -1.56 14.20 3.44
C GLU A 99 -1.60 15.61 2.84
N ALA A 100 -0.50 16.36 2.96
CA ALA A 100 -0.36 17.68 2.37
C ALA A 100 -0.63 17.69 0.85
N GLY A 101 -0.11 16.69 0.14
CA GLY A 101 -0.34 16.54 -1.30
C GLY A 101 -1.82 16.33 -1.64
N ASN A 102 -2.51 15.46 -0.88
CA ASN A 102 -3.95 15.22 -1.09
C ASN A 102 -4.77 16.46 -0.72
N ARG A 103 -4.40 17.15 0.35
CA ARG A 103 -5.07 18.38 0.80
C ARG A 103 -4.98 19.48 -0.26
N GLY A 104 -3.80 19.74 -0.81
CA GLY A 104 -3.63 20.74 -1.88
C GLY A 104 -4.43 20.40 -3.15
N ALA A 105 -4.49 19.11 -3.52
CA ALA A 105 -5.29 18.66 -4.66
C ALA A 105 -6.81 18.80 -4.40
N PHE A 106 -7.26 18.51 -3.18
CA PHE A 106 -8.65 18.66 -2.76
C PHE A 106 -9.08 20.13 -2.74
N GLU A 107 -8.24 21.03 -2.21
CA GLU A 107 -8.50 22.48 -2.17
C GLU A 107 -8.61 23.10 -3.57
N SER A 108 -7.86 22.59 -4.55
CA SER A 108 -7.96 22.97 -5.97
C SER A 108 -9.08 22.25 -6.74
N ASN A 109 -9.92 21.47 -6.05
CA ASN A 109 -11.03 20.72 -6.64
C ASN A 109 -10.60 19.78 -7.79
N GLY A 110 -9.36 19.29 -7.75
CA GLY A 110 -8.85 18.33 -8.72
C GLY A 110 -8.77 16.91 -8.18
N LYS A 111 -8.16 16.03 -8.97
CA LYS A 111 -8.19 14.60 -8.72
C LYS A 111 -7.07 14.22 -7.75
N SER A 112 -7.45 13.82 -6.53
CA SER A 112 -6.54 13.28 -5.52
C SER A 112 -6.65 11.75 -5.48
N ILE A 113 -5.58 11.04 -5.84
CA ILE A 113 -5.50 9.58 -5.79
C ILE A 113 -4.72 9.12 -4.56
N GLY A 114 -5.33 8.22 -3.78
CA GLY A 114 -4.65 7.50 -2.71
C GLY A 114 -4.39 6.06 -3.12
N LEU A 115 -3.12 5.67 -3.29
CA LEU A 115 -2.73 4.28 -3.47
C LEU A 115 -2.40 3.69 -2.10
N ASN A 116 -3.37 3.04 -1.48
CA ASN A 116 -3.26 2.41 -0.18
C ASN A 116 -2.74 0.97 -0.28
N ILE A 117 -2.20 0.48 0.83
CA ILE A 117 -1.80 -0.92 0.98
C ILE A 117 -2.41 -1.45 2.27
N GLU A 118 -2.83 -2.71 2.25
CA GLU A 118 -3.29 -3.37 3.46
C GLU A 118 -2.09 -3.60 4.40
N LEU A 119 -1.96 -2.75 5.41
CA LEU A 119 -1.01 -2.89 6.51
C LEU A 119 -1.80 -3.26 7.77
N PRO A 120 -1.36 -4.28 8.55
CA PRO A 120 -2.07 -4.72 9.75
C PRO A 120 -2.15 -3.66 10.87
N PHE A 121 -1.42 -2.55 10.79
CA PHE A 121 -1.29 -1.58 11.88
C PHE A 121 -1.38 -0.10 11.47
N GLU A 122 -1.60 0.24 10.19
CA GLU A 122 -1.51 1.63 9.75
C GLU A 122 -2.55 1.93 8.65
N GLN A 123 -3.83 1.95 9.03
CA GLN A 123 -4.90 2.53 8.21
C GLN A 123 -5.41 3.81 8.86
N HIS A 124 -4.70 4.91 8.65
CA HIS A 124 -5.32 6.22 8.77
C HIS A 124 -5.58 6.75 7.36
N PHE A 125 -6.85 6.70 6.97
CA PHE A 125 -7.31 7.39 5.77
C PHE A 125 -7.18 8.89 5.99
N ASN A 126 -6.48 9.57 5.08
CA ASN A 126 -6.56 11.03 5.04
C ASN A 126 -7.92 11.45 4.47
N PRO A 127 -8.64 12.38 5.10
CA PRO A 127 -9.99 12.77 4.69
C PRO A 127 -10.05 13.49 3.33
N TYR A 128 -8.89 13.90 2.81
CA TYR A 128 -8.74 14.67 1.57
C TYR A 128 -8.70 13.81 0.30
N ILE A 129 -8.73 12.47 0.42
CA ILE A 129 -8.75 11.58 -0.74
C ILE A 129 -10.16 11.55 -1.33
N SER A 130 -10.29 11.82 -2.63
CA SER A 130 -11.56 11.66 -3.35
C SER A 130 -11.99 10.19 -3.31
N LYS A 131 -13.21 9.91 -2.81
CA LYS A 131 -13.71 8.55 -2.59
C LYS A 131 -13.66 7.65 -3.84
N ASP A 132 -13.77 8.24 -5.03
CA ASP A 132 -13.75 7.52 -6.30
C ASP A 132 -12.35 7.05 -6.74
N TYR A 133 -11.29 7.52 -6.09
CA TYR A 133 -9.89 7.27 -6.49
C TYR A 133 -9.04 6.61 -5.39
N ASN A 134 -9.69 5.95 -4.43
CA ASN A 134 -9.00 5.18 -3.41
C ASN A 134 -8.79 3.73 -3.90
N MET A 135 -7.56 3.38 -4.26
CA MET A 135 -7.21 2.01 -4.64
C MET A 135 -6.45 1.34 -3.51
N THR A 136 -6.92 0.16 -3.11
CA THR A 136 -6.26 -0.70 -2.12
C THR A 136 -5.56 -1.83 -2.86
N PHE A 137 -4.29 -2.06 -2.53
CA PHE A 137 -3.48 -3.13 -3.10
C PHE A 137 -3.09 -4.12 -2.00
N ASP A 138 -3.19 -5.41 -2.29
CA ASP A 138 -2.68 -6.50 -1.44
C ASP A 138 -1.14 -6.59 -1.60
N TYR A 139 -0.62 -6.27 -2.79
CA TYR A 139 0.80 -6.46 -3.14
C TYR A 139 1.59 -5.15 -3.25
N PHE A 140 2.70 -5.05 -2.48
CA PHE A 140 3.61 -3.90 -2.50
C PHE A 140 4.19 -3.57 -3.88
N PHE A 141 4.49 -4.60 -4.69
CA PHE A 141 5.12 -4.40 -5.99
C PHE A 141 4.14 -3.85 -7.02
N VAL A 142 2.88 -4.31 -7.02
CA VAL A 142 1.84 -3.80 -7.92
C VAL A 142 1.63 -2.32 -7.66
N ARG A 143 1.53 -1.92 -6.38
CA ARG A 143 1.45 -0.52 -5.97
C ARG A 143 2.62 0.33 -6.46
N LYS A 144 3.87 -0.19 -6.42
CA LYS A 144 5.05 0.51 -6.94
C LYS A 144 4.99 0.70 -8.45
N VAL A 145 4.61 -0.36 -9.18
CA VAL A 145 4.48 -0.31 -10.64
C VAL A 145 3.44 0.73 -11.05
N THR A 146 2.24 0.66 -10.46
CA THR A 146 1.15 1.60 -10.74
C THR A 146 1.53 3.06 -10.45
N ARG A 147 2.37 3.30 -9.44
CA ARG A 147 2.82 4.65 -9.08
C ARG A 147 3.94 5.21 -9.96
N CYS A 148 4.79 4.36 -10.52
CA CYS A 148 5.91 4.79 -11.38
C CYS A 148 5.55 4.79 -12.87
N ALA A 149 4.55 3.99 -13.27
CA ALA A 149 4.14 3.88 -14.66
C ALA A 149 3.33 5.09 -15.16
N PHE A 150 2.76 5.87 -14.25
CA PHE A 150 1.84 6.99 -14.52
C PHE A 150 2.10 8.14 -13.55
#